data_AF-A0A960ZKD2-F1
#
_entry.id   AF-A0A960ZKD2-F1
#
_cell.length_a   1.000
_cell.length_b   1.000
_cell.length_c   1.000
_cell.angle_alpha   90.00
_cell.angle_beta   90.00
_cell.angle_gamma   90.00
#
_symmetry.space_group_name_H-M   'P 1'
#
loop_
_entity.id
_entity.type
_entity.pdbx_description
1 polymer ?
#
loop_
_entity_poly.entity_id
_entity_poly.type
_entity_poly.pdbx_seq_one_letter_code
_entity_poly.pdbx_strand_id
1 'polypeptide(L)'
;MNSLSHGFFFLAGLSWLLCEVCADAGAGFWTPLWLFLVGFVVMFAIMGCLPVSENTINTAGPVFTLIIAAGIAFYGVESFSGSVLGAVLRLLGAVVIAVMGVISLLGREKAAAH
;
A
#
# COMPACT_ATOMS: atom_id res chain seq x y z
N MET A 1 2.03 8.74 -15.86
CA MET A 1 0.66 8.44 -15.36
C MET A 1 0.07 9.71 -14.79
N ASN A 2 -1.19 10.01 -15.05
CA ASN A 2 -1.85 11.16 -14.41
C ASN A 2 -2.08 10.89 -12.91
N SER A 3 -2.07 11.94 -12.10
CA SER A 3 -2.21 11.90 -10.63
C SER A 3 -3.41 11.06 -10.15
N LEU A 4 -4.53 11.13 -10.89
CA LEU A 4 -5.74 10.36 -10.62
C LEU A 4 -5.53 8.83 -10.64
N SER A 5 -4.73 8.32 -11.57
CA SER A 5 -4.47 6.87 -11.66
C SER A 5 -3.66 6.39 -10.45
N HIS A 6 -2.72 7.18 -9.98
CA HIS A 6 -1.93 6.87 -8.77
C HIS A 6 -2.80 6.84 -7.52
N GLY A 7 -3.66 7.84 -7.34
CA GLY A 7 -4.61 7.88 -6.23
C GLY A 7 -5.56 6.68 -6.22
N PHE A 8 -6.03 6.25 -7.39
CA PHE A 8 -6.87 5.06 -7.52
C PHE A 8 -6.16 3.78 -7.07
N PHE A 9 -4.94 3.53 -7.55
CA PHE A 9 -4.18 2.32 -7.16
C PHE A 9 -3.82 2.32 -5.68
N PHE A 10 -3.48 3.48 -5.12
CA PHE A 10 -3.26 3.63 -3.69
C PHE A 10 -4.50 3.26 -2.88
N LEU A 11 -5.67 3.81 -3.23
CA LEU A 11 -6.93 3.51 -2.55
C LEU A 11 -7.36 2.05 -2.70
N ALA A 12 -7.18 1.47 -3.89
CA ALA A 12 -7.48 0.07 -4.15
C ALA A 12 -6.60 -0.85 -3.30
N GLY A 13 -5.29 -0.60 -3.27
CA GLY A 13 -4.35 -1.36 -2.44
C GLY A 13 -4.63 -1.21 -0.95
N LEU A 14 -4.92 0.00 -0.50
CA LEU A 14 -5.23 0.29 0.90
C LEU A 14 -6.52 -0.39 1.34
N SER A 15 -7.56 -0.37 0.49
CA SER A 15 -8.83 -1.06 0.76
C SER A 15 -8.64 -2.57 0.78
N TRP A 16 -7.84 -3.12 -0.12
CA TRP A 16 -7.51 -4.55 -0.12
C TRP A 16 -6.80 -4.94 1.17
N LEU A 17 -5.71 -4.25 1.52
CA LEU A 17 -4.96 -4.55 2.74
C LEU A 17 -5.83 -4.43 3.99
N LEU A 18 -6.73 -3.44 4.04
CA LEU A 18 -7.71 -3.30 5.12
C LEU A 18 -8.63 -4.54 5.22
N CYS A 19 -9.09 -5.09 4.09
CA CYS A 19 -9.90 -6.31 4.09
C CYS A 19 -9.14 -7.51 4.68
N GLU A 20 -7.85 -7.68 4.37
CA GLU A 20 -7.06 -8.80 4.90
C GLU A 20 -6.86 -8.67 6.42
N VAL A 21 -6.46 -7.50 6.91
CA VAL A 21 -6.26 -7.29 8.37
C VAL A 21 -7.58 -7.39 9.15
N CYS A 22 -8.71 -7.02 8.53
CA CYS A 22 -10.03 -7.20 9.13
C CYS A 22 -10.46 -8.67 9.15
N ALA A 23 -10.08 -9.47 8.16
CA ALA A 23 -10.35 -10.90 8.14
C ALA A 23 -9.62 -11.63 9.29
N ASP A 24 -8.34 -11.29 9.51
CA ASP A 24 -7.56 -11.79 10.65
C ASP A 24 -8.15 -11.39 12.00
N ALA A 25 -8.59 -10.12 12.12
CA ALA A 25 -9.26 -9.65 13.33
C ALA A 25 -10.56 -10.43 13.59
N GLY A 26 -11.32 -10.75 12.54
CA GLY A 26 -12.49 -11.61 12.61
C GLY A 26 -12.19 -13.05 13.07
N ALA A 27 -10.97 -13.53 12.83
CA ALA A 27 -10.45 -14.80 13.34
C ALA A 27 -9.83 -14.70 14.76
N GLY A 28 -9.85 -13.52 15.38
CA GLY A 28 -9.34 -13.28 16.73
C GLY A 28 -7.92 -12.71 16.79
N PHE A 29 -7.24 -12.53 15.65
CA PHE A 29 -5.90 -11.95 15.57
C PHE A 29 -5.97 -10.45 15.30
N TRP A 30 -6.07 -9.66 16.36
CA TRP A 30 -6.28 -8.22 16.25
C TRP A 30 -5.02 -7.41 15.91
N THR A 31 -3.83 -7.94 16.22
CA THR A 31 -2.55 -7.21 16.09
C THR A 31 -2.32 -6.56 14.72
N PRO A 32 -2.57 -7.24 13.57
CA PRO A 32 -2.38 -6.64 12.25
C PRO A 32 -3.28 -5.42 12.02
N LEU A 33 -4.53 -5.48 12.51
CA LEU A 33 -5.47 -4.37 12.41
C LEU A 33 -5.02 -3.15 13.22
N TRP A 34 -4.52 -3.35 14.44
CA TRP A 34 -3.97 -2.27 15.26
C TRP A 34 -2.78 -1.59 14.58
N LEU A 35 -1.86 -2.37 14.03
CA LEU A 35 -0.69 -1.85 13.30
C LEU A 35 -1.12 -1.06 12.05
N PHE A 36 -2.09 -1.58 11.29
CA PHE A 36 -2.65 -0.88 10.14
C PHE A 36 -3.28 0.45 10.55
N LEU A 37 -4.10 0.47 11.60
CA LEU A 37 -4.76 1.67 12.11
C LEU A 37 -3.75 2.73 12.56
N VAL A 38 -2.74 2.34 13.34
CA VAL A 38 -1.68 3.26 13.77
C VAL A 38 -0.94 3.84 12.57
N GLY A 39 -0.53 2.99 11.61
CA GLY A 39 0.14 3.45 10.40
C GLY A 39 -0.72 4.41 9.58
N PHE A 40 -2.01 4.08 9.41
CA PHE A 40 -2.96 4.92 8.69
C PHE A 40 -3.18 6.27 9.37
N VAL A 41 -3.38 6.29 10.69
CA VAL A 41 -3.57 7.52 11.46
C VAL A 41 -2.33 8.39 11.41
N VAL A 42 -1.14 7.82 11.61
CA VAL A 42 0.13 8.56 11.53
C VAL A 42 0.33 9.15 10.14
N MET A 43 0.10 8.36 9.09
CA MET A 43 0.17 8.83 7.71
C MET A 43 -0.78 10.00 7.46
N PHE A 44 -2.04 9.87 7.87
CA PHE A 44 -3.05 10.88 7.67
C PHE A 44 -2.78 12.16 8.48
N ALA A 45 -2.32 12.01 9.72
CA ALA A 45 -1.93 13.13 10.57
C ALA A 45 -0.73 13.88 10.01
N ILE A 46 0.30 13.17 9.52
CA ILE A 46 1.48 13.79 8.92
C ILE A 46 1.11 14.51 7.62
N MET A 47 0.42 13.82 6.70
CA MET A 47 0.11 14.40 5.39
C MET A 47 -1.01 15.44 5.44
N GLY A 48 -1.92 15.36 6.42
CA GLY A 48 -3.10 16.22 6.53
C GLY A 48 -2.95 17.40 7.49
N CYS A 49 -2.09 17.30 8.52
CA CYS A 49 -2.01 18.32 9.57
C CYS A 49 -0.69 19.10 9.60
N LEU A 50 0.40 18.57 9.02
CA LEU A 50 1.67 19.29 8.95
C LEU A 50 1.79 20.07 7.63
N PRO A 51 2.41 21.26 7.63
CA PRO A 51 2.75 21.99 6.41
C PRO A 51 3.94 21.30 5.74
N VAL A 52 3.68 20.16 5.10
CA VAL A 52 4.70 19.36 4.41
C VAL A 52 4.91 19.92 3.01
N SER A 53 6.16 19.95 2.54
CA SER A 53 6.46 20.40 1.18
C SER A 53 5.75 19.53 0.14
N GLU A 54 5.35 20.13 -0.99
CA GLU A 54 4.73 19.39 -2.10
C GLU A 54 5.61 18.22 -2.56
N ASN A 55 6.93 18.39 -2.56
CA ASN A 55 7.88 17.33 -2.89
C ASN A 55 7.80 16.14 -1.93
N THR A 56 7.60 16.38 -0.63
CA THR A 56 7.47 15.31 0.36
C THR A 56 6.18 14.53 0.19
N ILE A 57 5.04 15.22 -0.01
CA ILE A 57 3.73 14.58 -0.26
C ILE A 57 3.81 13.71 -1.52
N ASN A 58 4.47 14.25 -2.53
CA ASN A 58 4.72 13.60 -3.78
C ASN A 58 5.57 12.32 -3.66
N THR A 59 6.61 12.31 -2.83
CA THR A 59 7.43 11.10 -2.58
C THR A 59 6.74 10.11 -1.64
N ALA A 60 5.94 10.61 -0.70
CA ALA A 60 5.24 9.79 0.28
C ALA A 60 4.25 8.81 -0.35
N GLY A 61 3.47 9.25 -1.35
CA GLY A 61 2.46 8.40 -2.02
C GLY A 61 3.04 7.09 -2.58
N PRO A 62 4.08 7.14 -3.43
CA PRO A 62 4.77 5.94 -3.93
C PRO A 62 5.36 5.07 -2.82
N VAL A 63 5.97 5.68 -1.79
CA VAL A 63 6.54 4.94 -0.65
C VAL A 63 5.45 4.17 0.09
N PHE A 64 4.31 4.79 0.41
CA PHE A 64 3.20 4.11 1.05
C PHE A 64 2.58 3.04 0.15
N THR A 65 2.58 3.26 -1.16
CA THR A 65 2.13 2.25 -2.14
C THR A 65 2.99 0.99 -2.08
N LEU A 66 4.32 1.14 -1.95
CA LEU A 66 5.24 0.01 -1.76
C LEU A 66 5.03 -0.70 -0.43
N ILE A 67 4.79 0.05 0.65
CA ILE A 67 4.49 -0.53 1.98
C ILE A 67 3.20 -1.36 1.91
N ILE A 68 2.15 -0.84 1.25
CA ILE A 68 0.89 -1.56 1.06
C ILE A 68 1.12 -2.84 0.25
N ALA A 69 1.89 -2.75 -0.85
CA ALA A 69 2.23 -3.93 -1.65
C ALA A 69 2.97 -5.00 -0.84
N ALA A 70 3.91 -4.60 0.02
CA ALA A 70 4.61 -5.51 0.91
C ALA A 70 3.65 -6.19 1.92
N GLY A 71 2.69 -5.43 2.47
CA GLY A 71 1.64 -5.98 3.32
C GLY A 71 0.79 -7.04 2.60
N ILE A 72 0.32 -6.74 1.39
CA ILE A 72 -0.45 -7.70 0.58
C ILE A 72 0.39 -8.93 0.22
N ALA A 73 1.69 -8.75 -0.07
CA ALA A 73 2.58 -9.86 -0.36
C ALA A 73 2.75 -10.79 0.85
N PHE A 74 2.90 -10.22 2.05
CA PHE A 74 2.99 -10.97 3.30
C PHE A 74 1.74 -11.86 3.49
N TYR A 75 0.55 -11.26 3.36
CA TYR A 75 -0.73 -11.99 3.39
C TYR A 75 -0.85 -13.05 2.28
N GLY A 76 -0.30 -12.77 1.09
CA GLY A 76 -0.21 -13.72 0.00
C GLY A 76 0.58 -14.97 0.38
N VAL A 77 1.76 -14.80 0.98
CA VAL A 77 2.64 -15.91 1.41
C VAL A 77 1.98 -16.75 2.51
N GLU A 78 1.33 -16.13 3.49
CA GLU A 78 0.69 -16.88 4.58
C GLU A 78 -0.54 -17.68 4.11
N SER A 79 -1.23 -17.19 3.08
CA SER A 79 -2.46 -17.80 2.57
C SER A 79 -2.28 -19.08 1.74
N PHE A 80 -1.04 -19.51 1.43
CA PHE A 80 -0.77 -20.75 0.69
C PHE A 80 -1.28 -22.01 1.42
N SER A 81 -1.36 -21.97 2.75
CA SER A 81 -1.87 -23.08 3.56
C SER A 81 -3.39 -23.27 3.44
N GLY A 82 -4.14 -22.20 3.14
CA GLY A 82 -5.61 -22.22 3.06
C GLY A 82 -6.15 -22.22 1.63
N SER A 83 -5.51 -21.52 0.69
CA SER A 83 -5.94 -21.48 -0.70
C SER A 83 -4.81 -21.04 -1.63
N VAL A 84 -4.37 -21.95 -2.50
CA VAL A 84 -3.34 -21.67 -3.51
C VAL A 84 -3.80 -20.57 -4.47
N LEU A 85 -5.06 -20.61 -4.93
CA LEU A 85 -5.60 -19.58 -5.82
C LEU A 85 -5.64 -18.20 -5.15
N GLY A 86 -6.07 -18.16 -3.88
CA GLY A 86 -6.09 -16.92 -3.09
C GLY A 86 -4.69 -16.35 -2.88
N ALA A 87 -3.70 -17.20 -2.58
CA ALA A 87 -2.31 -16.80 -2.43
C ALA A 87 -1.73 -16.20 -3.72
N VAL A 88 -1.96 -16.85 -4.86
CA VAL A 88 -1.50 -16.37 -6.16
C VAL A 88 -2.14 -15.02 -6.52
N LEU A 89 -3.45 -14.84 -6.28
CA LEU A 89 -4.12 -13.58 -6.57
C LEU A 89 -3.59 -12.41 -5.72
N ARG A 90 -3.32 -12.65 -4.44
CA ARG A 90 -2.72 -11.66 -3.54
C ARG A 90 -1.31 -11.28 -3.97
N LEU A 91 -0.47 -12.27 -4.29
CA LEU A 91 0.88 -12.03 -4.77
C LEU A 91 0.90 -11.27 -6.10
N LEU A 92 0.02 -11.62 -7.04
CA LEU A 92 -0.13 -10.88 -8.30
C LEU A 92 -0.56 -9.44 -8.03
N GLY A 93 -1.56 -9.22 -7.16
CA GLY A 93 -1.99 -7.89 -6.76
C GLY A 93 -0.86 -7.07 -6.13
N ALA A 94 -0.10 -7.68 -5.21
CA ALA A 94 1.07 -7.07 -4.59
C ALA A 94 2.14 -6.70 -5.62
N VAL A 95 2.47 -7.58 -6.57
CA VAL A 95 3.43 -7.30 -7.63
C VAL A 95 2.97 -6.14 -8.50
N VAL A 96 1.71 -6.11 -8.91
CA VAL A 96 1.16 -5.00 -9.72
C VAL A 96 1.27 -3.68 -8.96
N ILE A 97 0.85 -3.63 -7.70
CA ILE A 97 0.92 -2.42 -6.87
C ILE A 97 2.38 -2.00 -6.64
N ALA A 98 3.29 -2.95 -6.39
CA ALA A 98 4.71 -2.68 -6.21
C ALA A 98 5.36 -2.10 -7.47
N VAL A 99 5.14 -2.73 -8.63
CA VAL A 99 5.66 -2.26 -9.92
C VAL A 99 5.18 -0.85 -10.21
N MET A 100 3.91 -0.55 -9.93
CA MET A 100 3.35 0.78 -10.12
C MET A 100 3.97 1.81 -9.17
N GLY A 101 4.19 1.45 -7.91
CA GLY A 101 4.94 2.28 -6.95
C GLY A 101 6.37 2.58 -7.40
N VAL A 102 7.09 1.57 -7.91
CA VAL A 102 8.46 1.72 -8.43
C VAL A 102 8.47 2.59 -9.70
N ILE A 103 7.57 2.35 -10.65
CA ILE A 103 7.46 3.16 -11.88
C ILE A 103 7.17 4.63 -11.51
N SER A 104 6.36 4.87 -10.48
CA SER A 104 6.12 6.22 -9.97
C SER A 104 7.40 6.91 -9.50
N LEU A 105 8.21 6.21 -8.71
CA LEU A 105 9.48 6.74 -8.21
C LEU A 105 10.45 7.02 -9.37
N LEU A 106 10.65 6.04 -10.25
CA LEU A 106 11.58 6.15 -11.38
C LEU A 106 11.16 7.21 -12.41
N GLY A 107 9.86 7.32 -12.67
CA GLY A 107 9.31 8.35 -13.56
C GLY A 107 9.54 9.77 -13.04
N ARG A 108 9.71 9.93 -11.73
CA ARG A 108 9.94 11.22 -11.08
C ARG A 108 11.41 11.59 -10.99
N GLU A 109 12.31 10.64 -10.75
CA GLU A 109 13.75 10.90 -10.86
C GLU A 109 14.10 11.43 -12.26
N LYS A 110 13.48 10.85 -13.30
CA LYS A 110 13.64 11.35 -14.67
C LYS A 110 13.06 12.76 -14.88
N ALA A 111 11.98 13.12 -14.19
CA ALA A 111 11.36 14.44 -14.30
C ALA A 111 12.10 15.53 -13.50
N ALA A 112 12.81 15.16 -12.43
CA ALA A 112 13.63 16.08 -11.63
C ALA A 112 15.04 16.29 -12.19
N ALA A 113 15.49 15.43 -13.11
CA ALA A 113 16.79 15.52 -13.79
C ALA A 113 16.77 16.37 -15.08
N HIS A 114 15.61 16.89 -15.48
CA HIS A 114 15.40 17.80 -16.60
C HIS A 114 14.90 19.15 -16.11
#